data_AF-A0A0B4XNC0-F1
#
_entry.id   AF-A0A0B4XNC0-F1
#
_cell.length_a   1.000
_cell.length_b   1.000
_cell.length_c   1.000
_cell.angle_alpha   90.00
_cell.angle_beta   90.00
_cell.angle_gamma   90.00
#
_symmetry.space_group_name_H-M   'P 1'
#
loop_
_entity.id
_entity.type
_entity.pdbx_description
1 polymer ?
#
loop_
_entity_poly.entity_id
_entity_poly.type
_entity_poly.pdbx_seq_one_letter_code
_entity_poly.pdbx_strand_id
1 'polypeptide(L)'
;MTDMTRHLICSIYRSSRQDEMYLYVDKRRGLDAVPEALMSRFGAPKHVADMLLRPEKPLARVDVDKVRAALREQGWFLQMPPPPEPDLYLAKGHPGRGA
;
A
#
# COMPACT_ATOMS: atom_id res chain seq x y z
N MET A 1 -6.99 29.67 -14.18
CA MET A 1 -7.51 28.56 -13.35
C MET A 1 -6.31 27.70 -12.99
N THR A 2 -5.56 28.10 -11.98
CA THR A 2 -4.15 27.67 -11.88
C THR A 2 -3.87 27.17 -10.47
N ASP A 3 -4.26 25.92 -10.17
CA ASP A 3 -3.66 25.06 -9.13
C ASP A 3 -4.34 23.65 -9.11
N MET A 4 -4.40 22.94 -10.23
CA MET A 4 -4.82 21.52 -10.22
C MET A 4 -3.62 20.54 -10.10
N THR A 5 -2.42 21.09 -9.96
CA THR A 5 -1.15 20.34 -9.92
C THR A 5 -0.44 20.54 -8.59
N ARG A 6 -1.17 20.51 -7.46
CA ARG A 6 -0.51 20.39 -6.15
C ARG A 6 0.25 19.07 -6.09
N HIS A 7 1.54 19.18 -6.35
CA HIS A 7 2.55 18.16 -6.17
C HIS A 7 2.42 17.59 -4.74
N LEU A 8 1.84 16.39 -4.61
CA LEU A 8 1.74 15.70 -3.33
C LEU A 8 2.97 14.80 -3.20
N ILE A 9 3.82 15.09 -2.21
CA ILE A 9 4.96 14.23 -1.91
C ILE A 9 4.47 13.18 -0.92
N CYS A 10 4.58 11.90 -1.28
CA CYS A 10 4.34 10.82 -0.33
C CYS A 10 5.68 10.20 0.10
N SER A 11 5.76 9.84 1.36
CA SER A 11 6.83 9.01 1.89
C SER A 11 6.32 7.57 2.04
N ILE A 12 7.10 6.62 1.55
CA ILE A 12 6.78 5.19 1.53
C ILE A 12 7.57 4.53 2.64
N TYR A 13 6.88 3.81 3.52
CA TYR A 13 7.47 3.04 4.60
C TYR A 13 7.15 1.56 4.38
N ARG A 14 8.09 0.67 4.68
CA ARG A 14 7.84 -0.77 4.74
C ARG A 14 7.76 -1.23 6.19
N SER A 15 6.96 -2.26 6.44
CA SER A 15 6.93 -2.90 7.75
C SER A 15 8.23 -3.66 8.00
N SER A 16 8.68 -3.65 9.25
CA SER A 16 9.75 -4.54 9.72
C SER A 16 9.21 -5.87 10.27
N ARG A 17 7.89 -6.02 10.40
CA ARG A 17 7.23 -7.24 10.89
C ARG A 17 6.66 -8.11 9.77
N GLN A 18 6.10 -7.48 8.74
CA GLN A 18 5.55 -8.17 7.57
C GLN A 18 6.30 -7.75 6.33
N ASP A 19 6.82 -8.73 5.60
CA ASP A 19 7.38 -8.46 4.29
C ASP A 19 6.25 -8.07 3.33
N GLU A 20 6.59 -7.22 2.36
CA GLU A 20 5.65 -6.72 1.34
C GLU A 20 4.46 -5.87 1.83
N MET A 21 4.43 -5.49 3.11
CA MET A 21 3.48 -4.52 3.66
C MET A 21 4.04 -3.10 3.59
N TYR A 22 3.34 -2.19 2.90
CA TYR A 22 3.78 -0.82 2.68
C TYR A 22 2.76 0.21 3.17
N LEU A 23 3.27 1.30 3.74
CA LEU A 23 2.48 2.41 4.23
C LEU A 23 2.89 3.68 3.48
N TYR A 24 1.90 4.34 2.89
CA TYR A 24 2.07 5.59 2.16
C TYR A 24 1.46 6.69 3.01
N VAL A 25 2.22 7.75 3.26
CA VAL A 25 1.76 8.91 4.03
C VAL A 25 2.16 10.19 3.30
N ASP A 26 1.40 11.26 3.52
CA ASP A 26 1.78 12.58 3.02
C ASP A 26 3.06 13.04 3.73
N LYS A 27 4.07 13.48 3.00
CA LYS A 27 5.37 13.84 3.58
C LYS A 27 5.29 15.00 4.58
N ARG A 28 4.27 15.86 4.50
CA ARG A 28 4.05 16.96 5.44
C ARG A 28 3.44 16.48 6.76
N ARG A 29 2.54 15.48 6.69
CA ARG A 29 1.96 14.85 7.90
C ARG A 29 2.85 13.77 8.49
N GLY A 30 3.59 13.07 7.64
CA GLY A 30 4.35 11.89 8.00
C GLY A 30 3.46 10.81 8.61
N LEU A 31 4.01 10.12 9.59
CA LEU A 31 3.36 9.01 10.28
C LEU A 31 2.32 9.44 11.33
N ASP A 32 2.20 10.74 11.59
CA ASP A 32 1.30 11.31 12.61
C ASP A 32 -0.18 11.09 12.27
N ALA A 33 -0.50 10.98 10.97
CA ALA A 33 -1.85 10.68 10.51
C ALA A 33 -2.26 9.21 10.75
N VAL A 34 -1.32 8.34 11.10
CA VAL A 34 -1.53 6.89 11.16
C VAL A 34 -1.98 6.52 12.57
N PRO A 35 -3.12 5.85 12.74
CA PRO A 35 -3.59 5.45 14.05
C PRO A 35 -2.63 4.45 14.71
N GLU A 36 -2.45 4.59 16.02
CA GLU A 36 -1.49 3.81 16.81
C GLU A 36 -1.77 2.30 16.73
N ALA A 37 -3.05 1.89 16.61
CA ALA A 37 -3.44 0.50 16.40
C ALA A 37 -2.88 -0.09 15.09
N LEU A 38 -2.85 0.70 14.02
CA LEU A 38 -2.27 0.29 12.74
C LEU A 38 -0.75 0.25 12.84
N MET A 39 -0.13 1.27 13.46
CA MET A 39 1.31 1.29 13.72
C MET A 39 1.77 0.09 14.56
N SER A 40 1.00 -0.29 15.58
CA SER A 40 1.32 -1.45 16.42
C SER A 40 1.37 -2.74 15.60
N ARG A 41 0.44 -2.91 14.65
CA ARG A 41 0.47 -4.04 13.71
C ARG A 41 1.59 -3.91 12.68
N PHE A 42 1.84 -2.70 12.18
CA PHE A 42 2.90 -2.40 11.22
C PHE A 42 4.31 -2.57 11.83
N GLY A 43 4.45 -2.44 13.14
CA GLY A 43 5.73 -2.45 13.84
C GLY A 43 6.56 -1.21 13.51
N ALA A 44 7.89 -1.36 13.52
CA ALA A 44 8.79 -0.25 13.19
C ALA A 44 8.73 0.07 11.69
N PRO A 45 8.22 1.26 11.29
CA PRO A 45 8.17 1.65 9.89
C PRO A 45 9.58 2.02 9.41
N LYS A 46 10.04 1.35 8.35
CA LYS A 46 11.33 1.67 7.71
C LYS A 46 11.07 2.51 6.47
N HIS A 47 11.60 3.73 6.45
CA HIS A 47 11.50 4.59 5.27
C HIS A 47 12.19 3.92 4.07
N VAL A 48 11.46 3.78 2.97
CA VAL A 48 11.94 3.15 1.73
C VAL A 48 12.31 4.23 0.72
N ALA A 49 11.37 5.12 0.42
CA ALA A 49 11.54 6.14 -0.61
C ALA A 49 10.55 7.29 -0.44
N ASP A 50 10.97 8.47 -0.87
CA ASP A 50 10.11 9.62 -1.06
C ASP A 50 9.79 9.76 -2.54
N MET A 51 8.50 9.89 -2.89
CA MET A 51 8.12 10.09 -4.28
C MET A 51 7.04 11.16 -4.42
N LEU A 52 7.12 11.89 -5.52
CA LEU A 52 6.04 12.75 -5.95
C LEU A 52 4.92 11.91 -6.57
N LEU A 53 3.73 11.94 -5.98
CA LEU A 53 2.53 11.35 -6.56
C LEU A 53 2.11 12.18 -7.76
N ARG A 54 2.54 11.74 -8.95
CA ARG A 54 2.11 12.29 -10.23
C ARG A 54 1.10 11.33 -10.85
N PRO A 55 -0.03 11.82 -11.38
CA PRO A 55 -0.98 10.96 -12.10
C PRO A 55 -0.31 10.29 -13.31
N GLU A 56 0.71 10.93 -13.89
CA GLU A 56 1.49 10.43 -15.03
C GLU A 56 2.45 9.29 -14.65
N LYS A 57 2.72 9.08 -13.35
CA LYS A 57 3.64 8.05 -12.87
C LYS A 57 2.92 7.09 -11.92
N PRO A 58 2.27 6.04 -12.45
CA PRO A 58 1.61 5.05 -11.63
C PRO A 58 2.63 4.26 -10.78
N LEU A 59 2.19 3.79 -9.62
CA LEU A 59 2.97 2.89 -8.78
C LEU A 59 2.82 1.47 -9.31
N ALA A 60 3.90 0.68 -9.32
CA ALA A 60 3.90 -0.66 -9.92
C ALA A 60 2.97 -1.67 -9.21
N ARG A 61 2.67 -1.44 -7.93
CA ARG A 61 1.91 -2.38 -7.09
C ARG A 61 0.59 -1.82 -6.57
N VAL A 62 0.30 -0.53 -6.75
CA VAL A 62 -0.89 0.13 -6.21
C VAL A 62 -1.36 1.24 -7.13
N ASP A 63 -2.65 1.50 -7.15
CA ASP A 63 -3.22 2.58 -7.93
C ASP A 63 -2.92 3.95 -7.31
N VAL A 64 -2.30 4.83 -8.09
CA VAL A 64 -1.90 6.17 -7.62
C VAL A 64 -3.12 6.99 -7.20
N ASP A 65 -4.25 6.80 -7.88
CA ASP A 65 -5.49 7.51 -7.60
C ASP A 65 -6.07 7.10 -6.23
N LYS A 66 -6.09 5.79 -5.94
CA LYS A 66 -6.50 5.25 -4.63
C LYS A 66 -5.63 5.77 -3.50
N VAL A 67 -4.31 5.81 -3.70
CA VAL A 67 -3.39 6.37 -2.71
C VAL A 67 -3.71 7.85 -2.48
N ARG A 68 -3.90 8.64 -3.55
CA ARG A 68 -4.22 10.08 -3.42
C ARG A 68 -5.56 10.32 -2.74
N ALA A 69 -6.59 9.52 -3.05
CA ALA A 69 -7.89 9.61 -2.41
C ALA A 69 -7.76 9.34 -0.90
N ALA A 70 -7.15 8.21 -0.51
CA ALA A 70 -6.95 7.88 0.89
C ALA A 70 -6.06 8.89 1.63
N LEU A 71 -4.99 9.38 1.01
CA LEU A 71 -4.17 10.43 1.61
C LEU A 71 -4.94 11.74 1.83
N ARG A 72 -5.94 12.04 1.00
CA ARG A 72 -6.81 13.21 1.20
C ARG A 72 -7.89 12.98 2.24
N GLU A 73 -8.48 11.78 2.27
CA GLU A 73 -9.60 11.45 3.17
C GLU A 73 -9.12 11.13 4.59
N GLN A 74 -8.16 10.22 4.72
CA GLN A 74 -7.67 9.68 6.00
C GLN A 74 -6.22 10.08 6.32
N GLY A 75 -5.44 10.54 5.34
CA GLY A 75 -4.05 11.01 5.56
C GLY A 75 -2.98 9.92 5.44
N TRP A 76 -3.36 8.67 5.23
CA TRP A 76 -2.47 7.52 5.07
C TRP A 76 -3.12 6.46 4.17
N PHE A 77 -2.32 5.62 3.53
CA PHE A 77 -2.80 4.46 2.76
C PHE A 77 -1.95 3.24 3.09
N LEU A 78 -2.61 2.13 3.43
CA LEU A 78 -1.94 0.86 3.70
C LEU A 78 -2.10 -0.08 2.50
N GLN A 79 -0.97 -0.50 1.95
CA GLN A 79 -0.89 -1.59 0.99
C GLN A 79 -0.60 -2.90 1.74
N MET A 80 -1.54 -3.83 1.67
CA MET A 80 -1.33 -5.19 2.12
C MET A 80 -0.63 -6.01 1.03
N PRO A 81 0.17 -7.03 1.40
CA PRO A 81 0.68 -7.99 0.43
C PRO A 81 -0.51 -8.63 -0.33
N PRO A 82 -0.38 -8.86 -1.64
CA PRO A 82 -1.39 -9.61 -2.38
C PRO A 82 -1.55 -10.99 -1.71
N PRO A 83 -2.78 -11.53 -1.62
CA PRO A 83 -2.93 -12.91 -1.18
C PRO A 83 -2.10 -13.80 -2.12
N PRO A 84 -1.43 -14.85 -1.61
CA PRO A 84 -0.76 -15.80 -2.47
C PRO A 84 -1.78 -16.32 -3.48
N GLU A 85 -1.42 -16.32 -4.77
CA GLU A 85 -2.31 -16.79 -5.83
C GLU A 85 -2.89 -18.17 -5.45
N PRO A 86 -4.20 -18.39 -5.64
CA PRO A 86 -4.85 -19.66 -5.35
C PRO A 86 -4.45 -20.80 -6.32
N ASP A 87 -3.45 -20.64 -7.17
CA ASP A 87 -3.10 -21.61 -8.22
C ASP A 87 -2.31 -22.84 -7.71
N LEU A 88 -2.06 -22.95 -6.39
CA LEU A 88 -1.37 -24.12 -5.81
C LEU A 88 -2.28 -25.05 -4.99
N TYR A 89 -3.60 -24.97 -5.14
CA TYR A 89 -4.55 -25.91 -4.51
C TYR A 89 -5.27 -26.86 -5.49
N LEU A 90 -4.97 -26.82 -6.79
CA LEU A 90 -5.58 -27.73 -7.79
C LEU A 90 -4.73 -28.97 -8.13
N ALA A 91 -3.48 -29.06 -7.65
CA ALA A 91 -2.55 -30.13 -8.02
C ALA A 91 -2.45 -31.30 -7.03
N LYS A 92 -3.46 -31.54 -6.18
CA LYS A 92 -3.53 -32.78 -5.39
C LYS A 92 -4.90 -33.46 -5.47
N GLY A 93 -5.15 -34.00 -6.66
CA GLY A 93 -5.88 -35.25 -6.85
C GLY A 93 -7.41 -35.19 -6.73
N HIS A 94 -8.07 -35.02 -7.86
CA HIS A 94 -9.36 -35.68 -8.10
C HIS A 94 -9.11 -37.10 -8.65
N PRO A 95 -9.24 -38.15 -7.84
CA PRO A 95 -9.76 -39.43 -8.31
C PRO A 95 -11.10 -39.67 -7.59
N GLY A 96 -12.19 -40.08 -8.22
CA GLY A 96 -12.53 -40.28 -9.61
C GLY A 96 -14.06 -40.37 -9.60
N ARG A 97 -14.69 -39.85 -10.63
CA ARG A 97 -16.10 -40.14 -10.89
C ARG A 97 -16.09 -41.45 -11.69
N GLY A 98 -16.41 -42.56 -11.03
CA GLY A 98 -16.42 -43.87 -11.68
C GLY A 98 -16.74 -45.00 -10.71
N ALA A 99 -18.05 -45.26 -10.55
CA ALA A 99 -18.71 -46.57 -10.43
C ALA A 99 -20.16 -46.32 -9.98
#